data_AF-B0JSZ3-F1
#
_entry.id   AF-B0JSZ3-F1
#
_cell.length_a   1.000
_cell.length_b   1.000
_cell.length_c   1.000
_cell.angle_alpha   90.00
_cell.angle_beta   90.00
_cell.angle_gamma   90.00
#
_symmetry.space_group_name_H-M   'P 1'
#
loop_
_entity.id
_entity.type
_entity.pdbx_description
1 polymer ?
#
loop_
_entity_poly.entity_id
_entity_poly.type
_entity_poly.pdbx_seq_one_letter_code
_entity_poly.pdbx_strand_id
1 'polypeptide(L)'
;MLVYNTSEEEIKDPQTGESLGYLDLVRGTGTITFVQEKISILQSDRANNKGSRLLELLLKEQETPSDLIGKFLKRAVGANSKNDKKPISELINRELLNKLLVRELSETLPFENPQIGDSVRPI
;
A
#
# COMPACT_ATOMS: atom_id res chain seq x y z
N MET A 1 -11.06 -1.04 4.85
CA MET A 1 -12.22 -1.87 4.46
C MET A 1 -11.73 -3.26 4.12
N LEU A 2 -12.42 -4.30 4.59
CA LEU A 2 -12.13 -5.71 4.29
C LEU A 2 -12.98 -6.15 3.10
N VAL A 3 -12.34 -6.73 2.08
CA VAL A 3 -13.00 -7.39 0.96
C VAL A 3 -12.94 -8.90 1.21
N TYR A 4 -14.08 -9.58 1.18
CA TYR A 4 -14.17 -11.00 1.53
C TYR A 4 -15.32 -11.71 0.80
N ASN A 5 -15.23 -13.03 0.77
CA ASN A 5 -16.24 -13.93 0.21
C ASN A 5 -16.62 -14.97 1.27
N THR A 6 -17.90 -15.33 1.36
CA THR A 6 -18.33 -16.39 2.25
C THR A 6 -18.13 -17.75 1.59
N SER A 7 -17.57 -18.73 2.30
CA SER A 7 -17.40 -20.09 1.80
C SER A 7 -18.74 -20.73 1.43
N GLU A 8 -18.71 -21.62 0.45
CA GLU A 8 -19.91 -22.40 0.05
C GLU A 8 -20.23 -23.49 1.08
N GLU A 9 -19.20 -24.00 1.77
CA GLU A 9 -19.33 -25.04 2.77
C GLU A 9 -19.47 -24.44 4.17
N GLU A 10 -20.41 -24.99 4.94
CA GLU A 10 -20.61 -24.69 6.35
C GLU A 10 -19.56 -25.42 7.20
N ILE A 11 -18.94 -24.72 8.13
CA ILE A 11 -18.04 -25.30 9.12
C ILE A 11 -18.89 -25.93 10.23
N LYS A 12 -18.55 -27.16 10.59
CA LYS A 12 -19.15 -27.87 11.73
C LYS A 12 -18.08 -28.23 12.75
N ASP A 13 -18.44 -28.20 14.02
CA ASP A 13 -17.58 -28.71 15.08
C ASP A 13 -17.40 -30.23 14.89
N PRO A 14 -16.16 -30.73 14.73
CA PRO A 14 -15.90 -32.15 14.51
C PRO A 14 -16.26 -33.04 15.71
N GLN A 15 -16.38 -32.50 16.93
CA GLN A 15 -16.73 -33.26 18.12
C GLN A 15 -18.24 -33.28 18.40
N THR A 16 -18.92 -32.14 18.25
CA THR A 16 -20.34 -32.00 18.59
C THR A 16 -21.27 -32.08 17.38
N GLY A 17 -20.75 -31.81 16.18
CA GLY A 17 -21.53 -31.68 14.95
C GLY A 17 -22.33 -30.38 14.85
N GLU A 18 -22.19 -29.47 15.82
CA GLU A 18 -22.86 -28.17 15.80
C GLU A 18 -22.35 -27.30 14.63
N SER A 19 -23.25 -26.52 14.05
CA SER A 19 -22.88 -25.55 13.01
C SER A 19 -22.12 -24.38 13.61
N LEU A 20 -20.96 -24.09 13.04
CA LEU A 20 -20.14 -22.91 13.34
C LEU A 20 -20.33 -21.80 12.28
N GLY A 21 -21.28 -21.97 11.36
CA GLY A 21 -21.55 -21.06 10.25
C GLY A 21 -20.58 -21.22 9.08
N TYR A 22 -20.43 -20.17 8.28
CA TYR A 22 -19.61 -20.16 7.06
C TYR A 22 -18.35 -19.32 7.25
N LEU A 23 -17.28 -19.69 6.55
CA LEU A 23 -15.99 -19.01 6.65
C LEU A 23 -15.95 -17.77 5.76
N ASP A 24 -15.55 -16.63 6.32
CA ASP A 24 -15.19 -15.45 5.52
C ASP A 24 -13.75 -15.60 4.95
N LEU A 25 -13.65 -15.81 3.65
CA LEU A 25 -12.41 -15.84 2.87
C LEU A 25 -11.99 -14.43 2.48
N VAL A 26 -10.96 -13.90 3.13
CA VAL A 26 -10.45 -12.55 2.90
C VAL A 26 -9.74 -12.44 1.55
N ARG A 27 -10.19 -11.53 0.68
CA ARG A 27 -9.56 -11.19 -0.62
C ARG A 27 -8.57 -10.04 -0.50
N GLY A 28 -8.72 -9.18 0.50
CA GLY A 28 -7.78 -8.12 0.76
C GLY A 28 -8.36 -6.99 1.61
N THR A 29 -7.54 -5.96 1.78
CA THR A 29 -7.91 -4.72 2.46
C THR A 29 -7.75 -3.56 1.51
N GLY A 30 -8.59 -2.55 1.68
CA GLY A 30 -8.59 -1.37 0.84
C GLY A 30 -9.07 -0.12 1.53
N THR A 31 -8.66 0.99 0.95
CA THR A 31 -9.07 2.35 1.33
C THR A 31 -10.04 2.89 0.29
N ILE A 32 -11.06 3.62 0.74
CA ILE A 32 -12.01 4.28 -0.16
C ILE A 32 -11.32 5.50 -0.77
N THR A 33 -11.32 5.59 -2.10
CA THR A 33 -10.77 6.74 -2.84
C THR A 33 -11.86 7.67 -3.34
N PHE A 34 -13.09 7.17 -3.50
CA PHE A 34 -14.22 7.96 -3.97
C PHE A 34 -15.54 7.44 -3.39
N VAL A 35 -16.43 8.36 -3.02
CA VAL A 35 -17.74 8.06 -2.46
C VAL A 35 -18.82 8.76 -3.29
N GLN A 36 -19.88 8.01 -3.61
CA GLN A 36 -21.14 8.50 -4.17
C GLN A 36 -22.28 8.10 -3.22
N GLU A 37 -23.50 8.55 -3.52
CA GLU A 37 -24.67 8.31 -2.67
C GLU A 37 -24.97 6.83 -2.43
N LYS A 38 -24.69 5.95 -3.41
CA LYS A 38 -25.01 4.51 -3.33
C LYS A 38 -23.84 3.57 -3.57
N ILE A 39 -22.68 4.09 -3.97
CA ILE A 39 -21.50 3.29 -4.30
C ILE A 39 -20.22 4.01 -3.87
N SER A 40 -19.15 3.25 -3.68
CA SER A 40 -17.81 3.77 -3.42
C SER A 40 -16.77 3.00 -4.23
N ILE A 41 -15.69 3.68 -4.62
CA ILE A 41 -14.53 3.04 -5.26
C ILE A 41 -13.50 2.74 -4.17
N LEU A 42 -13.05 1.49 -4.11
CA LEU A 42 -11.98 1.05 -3.23
C LEU A 42 -10.70 0.82 -4.03
N GLN A 43 -9.58 1.18 -3.42
CA GLN A 43 -8.24 0.83 -3.87
C GLN A 43 -7.59 -0.07 -2.83
N SER A 44 -6.90 -1.13 -3.29
CA SER A 44 -6.12 -2.00 -2.42
C SER A 44 -5.04 -1.19 -1.69
N ASP A 45 -4.94 -1.40 -0.39
CA ASP A 45 -3.92 -0.76 0.47
C ASP A 45 -2.73 -1.70 0.76
N ARG A 46 -2.71 -2.89 0.17
CA ARG A 46 -1.57 -3.81 0.25
C ARG A 46 -0.44 -3.32 -0.66
N ALA A 47 0.77 -3.27 -0.12
CA ALA A 47 1.97 -2.87 -0.86
C ALA A 47 2.88 -4.09 -1.12
N ASN A 48 3.50 -4.12 -2.30
CA ASN A 48 4.55 -5.06 -2.64
C ASN A 48 5.91 -4.48 -2.24
N ASN A 49 6.50 -5.02 -1.18
CA ASN A 49 7.76 -4.52 -0.63
C ASN A 49 9.00 -4.97 -1.45
N LYS A 50 8.82 -5.57 -2.63
CA LYS A 50 9.96 -6.02 -3.45
C LYS A 50 10.84 -4.84 -3.90
N GLY A 51 10.24 -3.68 -4.20
CA GLY A 51 10.99 -2.47 -4.57
C GLY A 51 11.84 -1.89 -3.44
N SER A 52 11.41 -2.05 -2.17
CA SER A 52 12.14 -1.50 -1.03
C SER A 52 13.46 -2.24 -0.77
N ARG A 53 13.57 -3.53 -1.13
CA ARG A 53 14.79 -4.31 -0.92
C ARG A 53 15.91 -3.90 -1.86
N LEU A 54 15.60 -3.57 -3.12
CA LEU A 54 16.59 -3.02 -4.06
C LEU A 54 17.06 -1.63 -3.63
N LEU A 55 16.16 -0.77 -3.16
CA LEU A 55 16.54 0.51 -2.58
C LEU A 55 17.41 0.35 -1.33
N GLU A 56 17.04 -0.57 -0.45
CA GLU A 56 17.82 -0.83 0.76
C GLU A 56 19.22 -1.33 0.41
N LEU A 57 19.36 -2.18 -0.62
CA LEU A 57 20.65 -2.62 -1.15
C LEU A 57 21.43 -1.45 -1.80
N LEU A 58 20.79 -0.64 -2.65
CA LEU A 58 21.39 0.54 -3.28
C LEU A 58 21.82 1.61 -2.26
N LEU A 59 21.06 1.78 -1.18
CA LEU A 59 21.37 2.68 -0.07
C LEU A 59 22.44 2.13 0.88
N LYS A 60 22.54 0.79 1.01
CA LYS A 60 23.60 0.11 1.77
C LYS A 60 24.92 0.05 1.01
N GLU A 61 24.89 -0.04 -0.31
CA GLU A 61 26.08 -0.22 -1.17
C GLU A 61 26.75 1.07 -1.63
N GLN A 62 26.15 2.24 -1.46
CA GLN A 62 26.73 3.49 -1.98
C GLN A 62 27.06 4.48 -0.87
N GLU A 63 28.36 4.74 -0.71
CA GLU A 63 28.84 6.10 -0.53
C GLU A 63 28.15 7.01 -1.56
N THR A 64 27.13 7.72 -1.07
CA THR A 64 26.46 8.89 -1.68
C THR A 64 26.23 8.89 -3.20
N PRO A 65 25.02 8.55 -3.69
CA PRO A 65 24.51 9.06 -4.95
C PRO A 65 23.73 10.35 -4.69
N SER A 66 24.38 11.37 -4.11
CA SER A 66 23.77 12.68 -3.83
C SER A 66 23.16 13.30 -5.09
N ASP A 67 23.75 13.03 -6.25
CA ASP A 67 23.35 13.60 -7.54
C ASP A 67 22.19 12.87 -8.19
N LEU A 68 22.08 11.55 -8.00
CA LEU A 68 20.99 10.76 -8.57
C LEU A 68 19.70 10.95 -7.74
N ILE A 69 19.84 10.92 -6.42
CA ILE A 69 18.77 11.25 -5.46
C ILE A 69 18.32 12.69 -5.69
N GLY A 70 19.24 13.64 -5.84
CA GLY A 70 18.93 15.05 -6.12
C GLY A 70 18.13 15.26 -7.41
N LYS A 71 18.48 14.55 -8.50
CA LYS A 71 17.72 14.59 -9.77
C LYS A 71 16.32 13.98 -9.63
N PHE A 72 16.17 12.92 -8.84
CA PHE A 72 14.88 12.26 -8.60
C PHE A 72 13.96 13.13 -7.73
N LEU A 73 14.49 13.71 -6.66
CA LEU A 73 13.75 14.62 -5.76
C LEU A 73 13.27 15.88 -6.47
N LYS A 74 14.07 16.44 -7.37
CA LYS A 74 13.69 17.60 -8.19
C LYS A 74 12.53 17.31 -9.14
N ARG A 75 12.28 16.02 -9.43
CA ARG A 75 11.19 15.54 -10.29
C ARG A 75 9.92 15.26 -9.49
N ALA A 76 10.06 14.72 -8.27
CA ALA A 76 8.94 14.45 -7.35
C ALA A 76 8.43 15.73 -6.65
N VAL A 77 9.33 16.64 -6.28
CA VAL A 77 9.00 17.97 -5.76
C VAL A 77 8.88 18.90 -6.95
N GLY A 78 7.70 18.91 -7.57
CA GLY A 78 7.39 19.77 -8.72
C GLY A 78 7.91 21.19 -8.51
N ALA A 79 8.60 21.70 -9.53
CA ALA A 79 9.25 23.00 -9.56
C ALA A 79 8.38 24.12 -8.94
N ASN A 80 8.68 24.53 -7.71
CA ASN A 80 8.26 25.81 -7.14
C ASN A 80 9.04 26.10 -5.84
N SER A 81 10.12 26.89 -5.94
CA SER A 81 10.34 28.03 -5.05
C SER A 81 11.56 28.81 -5.57
N LYS A 82 11.30 30.00 -6.10
CA LYS A 82 12.33 31.04 -6.24
C LYS A 82 12.55 31.61 -4.85
N ASN A 83 13.82 31.73 -4.46
CA ASN A 83 14.33 32.38 -3.24
C ASN A 83 14.09 31.60 -1.94
N ASP A 84 15.07 30.79 -1.54
CA ASP A 84 15.91 31.09 -0.37
C ASP A 84 16.92 29.96 -0.14
N LYS A 85 18.14 30.36 0.21
CA LYS A 85 19.30 29.49 0.34
C LYS A 85 19.21 28.65 1.61
N LYS A 86 18.49 27.53 1.55
CA LYS A 86 18.82 26.31 2.32
C LYS A 86 18.74 25.12 1.38
N PRO A 87 19.80 24.30 1.28
CA PRO A 87 19.75 23.16 0.37
C PRO A 87 18.66 22.20 0.85
N ILE A 88 17.78 21.78 -0.05
CA ILE A 88 16.63 20.87 0.21
C ILE A 88 17.07 19.60 0.99
N SER A 89 18.34 19.22 0.85
CA SER A 89 19.01 18.14 1.60
C SER A 89 19.03 18.33 3.11
N GLU A 90 18.86 19.55 3.62
CA GLU A 90 18.89 19.88 5.06
C GLU A 90 17.49 19.85 5.69
N LEU A 91 16.41 19.89 4.88
CA LEU A 91 15.02 19.89 5.37
C LEU A 91 14.37 18.51 5.43
N ILE A 92 14.89 17.52 4.71
CA ILE A 92 14.28 16.19 4.65
C ILE A 92 15.18 15.22 5.41
N ASN A 93 14.77 14.87 6.63
CA ASN A 93 15.40 13.77 7.37
C ASN A 93 15.48 12.54 6.46
N ARG A 94 16.63 11.87 6.41
CA ARG A 94 16.84 10.64 5.60
C ARG A 94 15.73 9.62 5.80
N GLU A 95 15.15 9.56 7.00
CA GLU A 95 14.00 8.70 7.30
C GLU A 95 12.73 9.08 6.52
N LEU A 96 12.41 10.37 6.40
CA LEU A 96 11.29 10.86 5.59
C LEU A 96 11.54 10.59 4.11
N LEU A 97 12.79 10.79 3.65
CA LEU A 97 13.20 10.49 2.29
C LEU A 97 12.98 9.02 1.95
N ASN A 98 13.44 8.13 2.82
CA ASN A 98 13.28 6.68 2.67
C ASN A 98 11.80 6.28 2.67
N LYS A 99 10.99 6.86 3.57
CA LYS A 99 9.53 6.60 3.60
C LYS A 99 8.83 7.02 2.30
N LEU A 100 9.20 8.17 1.73
CA LEU A 100 8.66 8.66 0.46
C LEU A 100 9.12 7.79 -0.72
N LEU A 101 10.39 7.41 -0.77
CA LEU A 101 10.96 6.58 -1.82
C LEU A 101 10.40 5.16 -1.81
N VAL A 102 10.27 4.56 -0.62
CA VAL A 102 9.63 3.25 -0.44
C VAL A 102 8.18 3.30 -0.92
N ARG A 103 7.45 4.37 -0.60
CA ARG A 103 6.05 4.54 -1.05
C ARG A 103 5.95 4.67 -2.57
N GLU A 104 6.84 5.43 -3.21
CA GLU A 104 6.79 5.65 -4.66
C GLU A 104 7.22 4.40 -5.45
N LEU A 105 8.13 3.59 -4.91
CA LEU A 105 8.58 2.35 -5.53
C LEU A 105 7.82 1.10 -5.08
N SER A 106 6.97 1.20 -4.06
CA SER A 106 6.07 0.12 -3.68
C SER A 106 4.89 0.10 -4.64
N GLU A 107 4.81 -0.92 -5.47
CA GLU A 107 3.61 -1.18 -6.27
C GLU A 107 2.50 -1.68 -5.34
N THR A 108 1.31 -1.10 -5.43
CA THR A 108 0.14 -1.63 -4.71
C THR A 108 -0.25 -2.97 -5.31
N LEU A 109 -0.41 -3.98 -4.48
CA LEU A 109 -0.89 -5.29 -4.90
C LEU A 109 -2.39 -5.22 -5.20
N PRO A 110 -2.88 -5.85 -6.27
CA PRO A 110 -4.32 -5.98 -6.49
C PRO A 110 -4.96 -6.83 -5.38
N PHE A 111 -6.29 -6.74 -5.25
CA PHE A 111 -7.04 -7.70 -4.45
C PHE A 111 -6.84 -9.12 -4.99
N GLU A 112 -6.92 -10.13 -4.13
CA GLU A 112 -6.76 -11.52 -4.52
C GLU A 112 -8.01 -12.00 -5.26
N ASN A 113 -7.93 -12.08 -6.59
CA ASN A 113 -8.97 -12.60 -7.49
C ASN A 113 -10.42 -12.23 -7.08
N PRO A 114 -10.74 -10.93 -6.93
CA PRO A 114 -12.06 -10.51 -6.49
C PRO A 114 -13.14 -10.96 -7.48
N GLN A 115 -14.26 -11.47 -6.97
CA GLN A 115 -15.39 -11.95 -7.76
C GLN A 115 -16.62 -11.07 -7.60
N ILE A 116 -17.52 -11.12 -8.59
CA ILE A 116 -18.85 -10.51 -8.44
C ILE A 116 -19.58 -11.25 -7.31
N GLY A 117 -20.08 -10.49 -6.32
CA GLY A 117 -20.70 -11.05 -5.11
C GLY A 117 -19.81 -10.98 -3.87
N ASP A 118 -18.52 -10.67 -4.01
CA ASP A 118 -17.66 -10.38 -2.86
C ASP A 118 -18.18 -9.17 -2.09
N SER A 119 -18.15 -9.28 -0.76
CA SER A 119 -18.67 -8.30 0.18
C SER A 119 -17.55 -7.41 0.72
N VAL A 120 -17.94 -6.20 1.12
CA VAL A 120 -17.03 -5.21 1.72
C VAL A 120 -17.56 -4.78 3.08
N ARG A 121 -16.73 -4.84 4.11
CA ARG A 121 -17.06 -4.34 5.45
C ARG A 121 -16.03 -3.38 6.03
N PRO A 122 -16.43 -2.41 6.87
CA PRO A 122 -15.51 -1.68 7.73
C PRO A 122 -14.68 -2.63 8.59
N ILE A 123 -13.42 -2.26 8.82
CA ILE A 123 -12.52 -2.95 9.75
C ILE A 123 -12.52 -2.16 11.05
#